data_AF-A0A350HDJ4-F1
#
_entry.id   AF-A0A350HDJ4-F1
#
_cell.length_a   1.000
_cell.length_b   1.000
_cell.length_c   1.000
_cell.angle_alpha   90.00
_cell.angle_beta   90.00
_cell.angle_gamma   90.00
#
_symmetry.space_group_name_H-M   'P 1'
#
loop_
_entity.id
_entity.type
_entity.pdbx_description
1 polymer ?
#
loop_
_entity_poly.entity_id
_entity_poly.type
_entity_poly.pdbx_seq_one_letter_code
_entity_poly.pdbx_strand_id
1 'polypeptide(L)'
;MVHSNVNGKTSTNEAKHASTSSDPVVTYLNAISGFRSLTKEEEFALFTQYKNGDDDAYNTIVESNLRLVVKVARRYFGRGIAMLDLIEEGNLGLLHAI
;
A
#
# COMPACT_ATOMS: atom_id res chain seq x y z
N MET A 1 -13.67 -31.60 50.67
CA MET A 1 -12.81 -32.31 49.71
C MET A 1 -13.70 -33.24 48.87
N VAL A 2 -14.38 -32.68 47.89
CA VAL A 2 -14.95 -33.42 46.75
C VAL A 2 -14.98 -32.44 45.59
N HIS A 3 -14.31 -32.84 44.52
CA HIS A 3 -13.90 -32.01 43.39
C HIS A 3 -15.00 -31.94 42.32
N SER A 4 -15.06 -30.76 41.69
CA SER A 4 -15.31 -30.51 40.26
C SER A 4 -16.68 -30.85 39.67
N ASN A 5 -17.49 -29.79 39.59
CA ASN A 5 -18.60 -29.58 38.68
C ASN A 5 -18.10 -29.48 37.22
N VAL A 6 -18.45 -30.45 36.37
CA VAL A 6 -18.22 -30.40 34.91
C VAL A 6 -19.43 -29.75 34.25
N ASN A 7 -19.41 -28.42 34.16
CA ASN A 7 -20.32 -27.66 33.28
C ASN A 7 -19.68 -27.55 31.89
N GLY A 8 -19.87 -28.57 31.07
CA GLY A 8 -19.58 -28.52 29.63
C GLY A 8 -20.74 -27.88 28.87
N LYS A 9 -20.78 -26.54 28.83
CA LYS A 9 -21.57 -25.73 27.88
C LYS A 9 -21.25 -24.24 28.05
N THR A 10 -20.33 -23.73 27.24
CA THR A 10 -20.26 -22.33 26.78
C THR A 10 -19.38 -22.36 25.52
N SER A 11 -19.94 -22.08 24.34
CA SER A 11 -19.86 -20.76 23.69
C SER A 11 -18.44 -20.52 23.14
N THR A 12 -18.19 -20.23 21.87
CA THR A 12 -19.05 -19.67 20.84
C THR A 12 -18.26 -19.83 19.55
N ASN A 13 -18.82 -20.54 18.57
CA ASN A 13 -18.44 -20.41 17.18
C ASN A 13 -19.04 -19.10 16.65
N GLU A 14 -18.62 -17.95 17.19
CA GLU A 14 -19.10 -16.62 16.79
C GLU A 14 -17.97 -15.60 16.97
N ALA A 15 -17.16 -15.43 15.92
CA ALA A 15 -16.50 -14.16 15.58
C ALA A 15 -15.89 -14.24 14.18
N LYS A 16 -16.68 -14.69 13.20
CA LYS A 16 -16.49 -14.22 11.82
C LYS A 16 -17.36 -12.97 11.65
N HIS A 17 -16.72 -11.91 11.17
CA HIS A 17 -17.33 -10.69 10.64
C HIS A 17 -17.96 -9.71 11.64
N ALA A 18 -17.11 -8.83 12.18
CA ALA A 18 -17.53 -7.50 12.64
C ALA A 18 -16.36 -6.50 12.62
N SER A 19 -15.85 -6.17 11.44
CA SER A 19 -15.67 -4.77 11.06
C SER A 19 -15.46 -4.69 9.54
N THR A 20 -16.41 -4.10 8.83
CA THR A 20 -16.13 -3.47 7.53
C THR A 20 -15.33 -2.19 7.80
N SER A 21 -14.17 -2.33 8.45
CA SER A 21 -13.16 -1.30 8.49
C SER A 21 -12.28 -1.56 7.27
N SER A 22 -12.32 -0.66 6.30
CA SER A 22 -11.49 -0.76 5.11
C SER A 22 -10.04 -0.74 5.58
N ASP A 23 -9.33 -1.88 5.53
CA ASP A 23 -7.90 -1.92 5.83
C ASP A 23 -7.24 -0.81 4.98
N PRO A 24 -6.61 0.20 5.61
CA PRO A 24 -6.09 1.34 4.86
C PRO A 24 -5.01 0.92 3.86
N VAL A 25 -4.27 -0.15 4.15
CA VAL A 25 -3.30 -0.72 3.20
C VAL A 25 -4.04 -1.26 1.98
N VAL A 26 -5.10 -2.04 2.18
CA VAL A 26 -5.91 -2.58 1.07
C VAL A 26 -6.54 -1.45 0.25
N THR A 27 -7.04 -0.42 0.93
CA THR A 27 -7.62 0.77 0.29
C THR A 27 -6.61 1.45 -0.63
N TYR A 28 -5.39 1.69 -0.12
CA TYR A 28 -4.30 2.27 -0.90
C TYR A 28 -3.89 1.40 -2.09
N LEU A 29 -3.72 0.08 -1.86
CA LEU A 29 -3.35 -0.85 -2.92
C LEU A 29 -4.38 -0.88 -4.05
N ASN A 30 -5.66 -0.80 -3.71
CA ASN A 30 -6.74 -0.72 -4.69
C ASN A 30 -6.67 0.60 -5.49
N ALA A 31 -6.44 1.73 -4.81
CA ALA A 31 -6.31 3.04 -5.46
C ALA A 31 -5.18 3.07 -6.51
N ILE A 32 -4.02 2.49 -6.19
CA ILE A 32 -2.87 2.51 -7.11
C ILE A 32 -2.85 1.36 -8.13
N SER A 33 -3.79 0.43 -8.04
CA SER A 33 -3.77 -0.80 -8.85
C SER A 33 -3.98 -0.54 -10.35
N GLY A 34 -4.71 0.53 -10.69
CA GLY A 34 -5.02 0.92 -12.06
C GLY A 34 -3.88 1.60 -12.82
N PHE A 35 -2.83 2.05 -12.13
CA PHE A 35 -1.72 2.73 -12.77
C PHE A 35 -0.83 1.76 -13.53
N ARG A 36 -0.69 2.03 -14.83
CA ARG A 36 0.17 1.27 -15.74
C ARG A 36 1.63 1.66 -15.52
N SER A 37 2.54 0.70 -15.68
CA SER A 37 3.98 0.99 -15.76
C SER A 37 4.36 1.57 -17.11
N LEU A 38 5.24 2.55 -17.10
CA LEU A 38 5.76 3.18 -18.30
C LEU A 38 6.91 2.35 -18.90
N THR A 39 7.08 2.42 -20.22
CA THR A 39 8.33 2.02 -20.88
C THR A 39 9.36 3.14 -20.76
N LYS A 40 10.63 2.84 -21.03
CA LYS A 40 11.70 3.84 -20.98
C LYS A 40 11.47 4.99 -21.96
N GLU A 41 10.92 4.69 -23.12
CA GLU A 41 10.61 5.67 -24.16
C GLU A 41 9.48 6.61 -23.70
N GLU A 42 8.47 6.07 -23.03
CA GLU A 42 7.36 6.84 -22.45
C GLU A 42 7.83 7.73 -21.31
N GLU A 43 8.67 7.20 -20.41
CA GLU A 43 9.30 7.98 -19.34
C GLU A 43 10.08 9.16 -19.91
N PHE A 44 10.94 8.91 -20.90
CA PHE A 44 11.73 9.97 -21.53
C PHE A 44 10.84 11.07 -22.15
N ALA A 45 9.76 10.68 -22.81
CA ALA A 45 8.81 11.63 -23.39
C ALA A 45 8.12 12.48 -22.31
N LEU A 46 7.63 11.84 -21.24
CA LEU A 46 6.96 12.53 -20.13
C LEU A 46 7.92 13.46 -19.37
N PHE A 47 9.15 13.02 -19.08
CA PHE A 47 10.15 13.89 -18.45
C PHE A 47 10.52 15.10 -19.34
N THR A 48 10.48 14.92 -20.66
CA THR A 48 10.69 16.03 -21.60
C THR A 48 9.52 17.02 -21.55
N GLN A 49 8.28 16.52 -21.51
CA GLN A 49 7.08 17.36 -21.37
C GLN A 49 7.08 18.12 -20.05
N TYR A 50 7.36 17.44 -18.94
CA TYR A 50 7.46 18.06 -17.61
C TYR A 50 8.50 19.19 -17.59
N LYS A 51 9.70 18.98 -18.17
CA LYS A 51 10.72 20.03 -18.29
C LYS A 51 10.28 21.23 -19.11
N ASN A 52 9.31 21.05 -19.99
CA ASN A 52 8.73 22.13 -20.80
C ASN A 52 7.51 22.80 -20.11
N GLY A 53 7.21 22.44 -18.86
CA GLY A 53 6.15 23.04 -18.04
C GLY A 53 4.81 22.30 -18.07
N ASP A 54 4.78 21.04 -18.51
CA ASP A 54 3.59 20.19 -18.40
C ASP A 54 3.54 19.49 -17.04
N ASP A 55 2.82 20.08 -16.10
CA ASP A 55 2.68 19.53 -14.75
C ASP A 55 1.88 18.20 -14.71
N ASP A 56 1.03 17.92 -15.71
CA ASP A 56 0.30 16.65 -15.78
C ASP A 56 1.23 15.48 -16.12
N ALA A 57 2.33 15.76 -16.82
CA ALA A 57 3.38 14.78 -17.06
C ALA A 57 4.06 14.35 -15.74
N TYR A 58 4.26 15.26 -14.79
CA TYR A 58 4.79 14.94 -13.46
C TYR A 58 3.88 13.96 -12.72
N ASN A 59 2.57 14.26 -12.67
CA ASN A 59 1.58 13.39 -12.02
C ASN A 59 1.60 11.98 -12.63
N THR A 60 1.65 11.89 -13.96
CA THR A 60 1.72 10.60 -14.68
C THR A 60 2.98 9.81 -14.31
N ILE A 61 4.13 10.46 -14.24
CA ILE A 61 5.40 9.83 -13.84
C ILE A 61 5.28 9.31 -12.40
N VAL A 62 4.79 10.12 -11.46
CA VAL A 62 4.63 9.73 -10.05
C VAL A 62 3.68 8.53 -9.92
N GLU A 63 2.48 8.63 -10.49
CA GLU A 63 1.43 7.60 -10.39
C GLU A 63 1.87 6.24 -10.94
N SER A 64 2.55 6.25 -12.09
CA SER A 64 3.07 5.04 -12.73
C SER A 64 4.11 4.29 -11.87
N ASN A 65 4.75 5.00 -10.94
CA ASN A 65 5.80 4.50 -10.06
C ASN A 65 5.31 4.11 -8.65
N LEU A 66 4.07 4.42 -8.26
CA LEU A 66 3.54 4.06 -6.93
C LEU A 66 3.55 2.55 -6.67
N ARG A 67 3.37 1.72 -7.71
CA ARG A 67 3.47 0.26 -7.59
C ARG A 67 4.90 -0.21 -7.29
N LEU A 68 5.92 0.51 -7.77
CA LEU A 68 7.31 0.23 -7.44
C LEU A 68 7.59 0.49 -5.97
N VAL A 69 7.07 1.60 -5.42
CA VAL A 69 7.18 1.92 -3.98
C VAL A 69 6.70 0.75 -3.13
N VAL A 70 5.50 0.23 -3.40
CA VAL A 70 4.96 -0.94 -2.67
C VAL A 70 5.85 -2.17 -2.80
N LYS A 71 6.39 -2.45 -4.00
CA LYS A 71 7.33 -3.58 -4.21
C LYS A 71 8.60 -3.45 -3.38
N VAL A 72 9.12 -2.24 -3.23
CA VAL A 72 10.31 -1.95 -2.42
C VAL A 72 9.96 -2.04 -0.93
N ALA A 73 8.88 -1.39 -0.48
CA ALA A 73 8.40 -1.41 0.91
C ALA A 73 8.20 -2.83 1.45
N ARG A 74 7.67 -3.75 0.62
CA ARG A 74 7.52 -5.18 0.98
C ARG A 74 8.82 -5.84 1.43
N ARG A 75 9.99 -5.40 0.95
CA ARG A 75 11.31 -5.94 1.37
C ARG A 75 11.69 -5.56 2.79
N TYR A 76 11.01 -4.57 3.38
CA TYR A 76 11.23 -4.05 4.72
C TYR A 76 10.11 -4.40 5.71
N PHE A 77 9.05 -5.06 5.22
CA PHE A 77 7.93 -5.49 6.04
C PHE A 77 8.34 -6.49 7.12
N GLY A 78 7.64 -6.48 8.25
CA GLY A 78 7.87 -7.41 9.37
C GLY A 78 9.06 -7.04 10.27
N ARG A 79 9.65 -5.86 10.11
CA ARG A 79 10.76 -5.34 10.94
C ARG A 79 10.31 -4.36 12.04
N GLY A 80 9.04 -4.40 12.42
CA GLY A 80 8.47 -3.52 13.46
C GLY A 80 8.00 -2.15 12.97
N ILE A 81 8.09 -1.87 11.67
CA ILE A 81 7.54 -0.66 11.03
C ILE A 81 6.24 -1.04 10.31
N ALA A 82 5.20 -0.20 10.42
CA ALA A 82 3.93 -0.46 9.74
C ALA A 82 4.09 -0.36 8.21
N MET A 83 3.28 -1.13 7.47
CA MET A 83 3.36 -1.13 6.00
C MET A 83 3.06 0.25 5.40
N LEU A 84 2.13 1.00 5.99
CA LEU A 84 1.79 2.35 5.54
C LEU A 84 2.97 3.29 5.70
N ASP A 85 3.65 3.28 6.85
CA ASP A 85 4.82 4.14 7.08
C ASP A 85 5.93 3.86 6.05
N LEU A 86 6.18 2.57 5.74
CA LEU A 86 7.15 2.19 4.70
C LEU A 86 6.74 2.68 3.30
N ILE A 87 5.44 2.68 3.00
CA ILE A 87 4.90 3.20 1.74
C ILE A 87 5.06 4.72 1.69
N GLU A 88 4.72 5.44 2.77
CA GLU A 88 4.81 6.90 2.83
C GLU A 88 6.26 7.37 2.67
N GLU A 89 7.21 6.78 3.40
CA GLU A 89 8.64 7.09 3.23
C GLU A 89 9.12 6.78 1.81
N GLY A 90 8.62 5.69 1.20
CA GLY A 90 8.94 5.36 -0.18
C GLY A 90 8.33 6.32 -1.20
N ASN A 91 7.12 6.83 -0.95
CA ASN A 91 6.47 7.84 -1.78
C ASN A 91 7.21 9.18 -1.69
N LEU A 92 7.63 9.58 -0.49
CA LEU A 92 8.48 10.76 -0.31
C LEU A 92 9.80 10.59 -1.07
N GLY A 93 10.45 9.43 -0.95
CA GLY A 93 11.66 9.12 -1.71
C GLY A 93 11.45 9.18 -3.23
N LEU A 94 10.31 8.70 -3.72
CA LEU A 94 9.94 8.80 -5.13
C LEU A 94 9.80 10.26 -5.58
N LEU A 95 9.08 11.09 -4.83
CA LEU A 95 8.88 12.50 -5.16
C LEU A 95 10.20 13.29 -5.18
N HIS A 96 11.16 12.95 -4.31
CA HIS A 96 12.48 13.57 -4.29
C HIS A 96 13.38 13.12 -5.45
N ALA A 97 13.13 11.95 -6.03
CA ALA A 97 13.96 11.39 -7.10
C ALA A 97 13.57 11.90 -8.50
N ILE A 98 12.36 12.44 -8.64
CA ILE A 98 11.79 12.99 -9.89
C ILE A 98 12.09 14.48 -9.97
#